data_AF-A0A9D6PNZ9-F1
#
_entry.id   AF-A0A9D6PNZ9-F1
#
_cell.length_a   1.000
_cell.length_b   1.000
_cell.length_c   1.000
_cell.angle_alpha   90.00
_cell.angle_beta   90.00
_cell.angle_gamma   90.00
#
_symmetry.space_group_name_H-M   'P 1'
#
loop_
_entity.id
_entity.type
_entity.pdbx_description
1 polymer ?
#
loop_
_entity_poly.entity_id
_entity_poly.type
_entity_poly.pdbx_seq_one_letter_code
_entity_poly.pdbx_strand_id
1 'polypeptide(L)'
;MDELDAARRQWEAQTLGPVLKKTPERQAEFRTRSGIPVERVYFPQSEDSARAEGVGFPGEYPYTRGIYPTMYRGQLWTIRQYAGAGTAEESNRRFRFLLDQGQTGLSVAFDLPTQLGL
;
A
#
# COMPACT_ATOMS: atom_id res chain seq x y z
N MET A 1 5.81 -14.06 -24.68
CA MET A 1 5.98 -12.59 -24.70
C MET A 1 5.35 -12.02 -25.97
N ASP A 2 5.77 -12.50 -27.15
CA ASP A 2 5.13 -12.14 -28.43
C ASP A 2 3.61 -12.38 -28.49
N GLU A 3 3.11 -13.44 -27.85
CA GLU A 3 1.67 -13.73 -27.79
C GLU A 3 0.86 -12.71 -26.97
N LEU A 4 1.40 -12.23 -25.84
CA LEU A 4 0.73 -11.23 -25.00
C LEU A 4 0.71 -9.86 -25.69
N ASP A 5 1.81 -9.49 -26.34
CA ASP A 5 1.89 -8.25 -27.11
C ASP A 5 0.98 -8.31 -28.34
N ALA A 6 0.89 -9.47 -29.01
CA ALA A 6 -0.06 -9.69 -30.10
C ALA A 6 -1.51 -9.59 -29.62
N ALA A 7 -1.86 -10.24 -28.51
CA ALA A 7 -3.19 -10.17 -27.91
C ALA A 7 -3.54 -8.74 -27.49
N ARG A 8 -2.59 -7.99 -26.92
CA ARG A 8 -2.75 -6.57 -26.57
C ARG A 8 -3.07 -5.74 -27.80
N ARG A 9 -2.26 -5.84 -28.86
CA ARG A 9 -2.49 -5.09 -30.11
C ARG A 9 -3.83 -5.43 -30.74
N GLN A 10 -4.21 -6.70 -30.73
CA GLN A 10 -5.50 -7.14 -31.22
C GLN A 10 -6.65 -6.52 -30.42
N TRP A 11 -6.56 -6.52 -29.09
CA TRP A 11 -7.56 -5.90 -28.22
C TRP A 11 -7.66 -4.39 -28.43
N GLU A 12 -6.52 -3.70 -28.54
CA GLU A 12 -6.46 -2.25 -28.81
C GLU A 12 -7.18 -1.91 -30.13
N ALA A 13 -6.97 -2.71 -31.17
CA ALA A 13 -7.56 -2.49 -32.49
C ALA A 13 -9.05 -2.88 -32.55
N GLN A 14 -9.40 -4.07 -32.06
CA GLN A 14 -10.71 -4.68 -32.30
C GLN A 14 -11.75 -4.34 -31.22
N THR A 15 -11.30 -4.09 -29.99
CA THR A 15 -12.20 -3.86 -28.85
C THR A 15 -12.17 -2.42 -28.37
N LEU A 16 -10.97 -1.89 -28.08
CA LEU A 16 -10.83 -0.56 -27.48
C LEU A 16 -11.07 0.56 -28.50
N GLY A 17 -10.46 0.48 -29.68
CA GLY A 17 -10.54 1.52 -30.71
C GLY A 17 -11.97 1.93 -31.10
N PRO A 18 -12.89 0.98 -31.39
CA PRO A 18 -14.28 1.30 -31.70
C PRO A 18 -15.01 2.04 -30.57
N VAL A 19 -14.75 1.66 -29.31
CA VAL A 19 -15.37 2.29 -28.14
C VAL A 19 -14.85 3.72 -27.97
N LEU A 20 -13.54 3.95 -28.05
CA LEU A 20 -12.96 5.29 -27.91
C LEU A 20 -13.45 6.26 -29.00
N LYS A 21 -13.71 5.78 -30.21
CA LYS A 21 -14.29 6.58 -31.30
C LYS A 21 -15.72 7.01 -31.01
N LYS A 22 -16.52 6.11 -30.41
CA LYS A 22 -17.93 6.37 -30.08
C LYS A 22 -18.08 7.19 -28.79
N THR A 23 -17.23 6.92 -27.82
CA THR A 23 -17.30 7.49 -26.47
C THR A 23 -15.88 7.67 -25.95
N PRO A 24 -15.32 8.88 -26.05
CA PRO A 24 -13.97 9.15 -25.57
C PRO A 24 -13.91 9.07 -24.05
N GLU A 25 -12.69 8.90 -23.53
CA GLU A 25 -12.47 8.94 -22.10
C GLU A 25 -12.64 10.35 -21.52
N ARG A 26 -12.91 10.41 -20.22
CA ARG A 26 -13.16 11.66 -19.50
C ARG A 26 -11.95 12.58 -19.42
N GLN A 27 -10.75 12.03 -19.56
CA GLN A 27 -9.48 12.74 -19.51
C GLN A 27 -8.56 12.16 -20.57
N ALA A 28 -7.71 13.01 -21.15
CA ALA A 28 -6.68 12.55 -22.09
C ALA A 28 -5.61 11.70 -21.39
N GLU A 29 -5.36 11.97 -20.11
CA GLU A 29 -4.42 11.23 -19.27
C GLU A 29 -5.01 11.09 -17.86
N PHE A 30 -4.92 9.89 -17.29
CA PHE A 30 -5.30 9.62 -15.92
C PHE A 30 -4.05 9.66 -15.04
N ARG A 31 -4.13 10.35 -13.90
CA ARG A 31 -3.01 10.45 -12.95
C ARG A 31 -3.47 10.13 -11.53
N THR A 32 -2.57 9.57 -10.74
CA THR A 32 -2.77 9.46 -9.29
C THR A 32 -2.79 10.84 -8.64
N ARG A 33 -3.19 10.94 -7.36
CA ARG A 33 -3.14 12.20 -6.59
C ARG A 33 -1.72 12.78 -6.46
N SER A 34 -0.70 11.94 -6.60
CA SER A 34 0.70 12.34 -6.61
C SER A 34 1.22 12.69 -8.01
N GLY A 35 0.36 12.71 -9.03
CA GLY A 35 0.70 13.09 -10.39
C GLY A 35 1.30 11.98 -11.26
N ILE A 36 1.30 10.72 -10.80
CA ILE A 36 1.87 9.60 -11.56
C ILE A 36 0.89 9.19 -12.68
N PRO A 37 1.31 9.13 -13.96
CA PRO A 37 0.48 8.62 -15.06
C PRO A 37 0.02 7.19 -14.81
N VAL A 38 -1.25 6.90 -15.11
CA VAL A 38 -1.86 5.58 -14.96
C VAL A 38 -2.33 5.09 -16.32
N GLU A 39 -1.79 3.95 -16.75
CA GLU A 39 -2.23 3.28 -17.98
C GLU A 39 -3.61 2.65 -17.78
N ARG A 40 -4.35 2.45 -18.88
CA ARG A 40 -5.70 1.85 -18.85
C ARG A 40 -5.71 0.45 -18.23
N VAL A 41 -4.66 -0.33 -18.48
CA VAL A 41 -4.49 -1.70 -18.02
C VAL A 41 -2.99 -2.03 -18.00
N TYR A 42 -2.53 -2.73 -16.96
CA TYR A 42 -1.15 -3.18 -16.84
C TYR A 42 -1.06 -4.67 -17.17
N PHE A 43 -0.13 -5.05 -18.04
CA PHE A 43 0.12 -6.44 -18.42
C PHE A 43 1.42 -6.97 -17.80
N PRO A 44 1.52 -8.28 -17.50
CA PRO A 44 2.78 -8.89 -17.07
C PRO A 44 3.87 -8.68 -18.13
N GLN A 45 5.02 -8.13 -17.74
CA GLN A 45 6.11 -7.86 -18.67
C GLN A 45 7.03 -9.06 -18.91
N SER A 46 7.15 -10.00 -17.96
CA SER A 46 7.86 -11.27 -18.11
C SER A 46 7.52 -12.22 -16.95
N GLU A 47 7.78 -13.53 -17.10
CA GLU A 47 7.67 -14.51 -15.99
C GLU A 47 8.68 -14.21 -14.87
N ASP A 48 9.80 -13.56 -15.20
CA ASP A 48 10.85 -13.14 -14.26
C ASP A 48 10.57 -11.79 -13.58
N SER A 49 9.37 -11.21 -13.71
CA SER A 49 9.05 -9.92 -13.06
C SER A 49 9.20 -9.97 -11.53
N ALA A 50 9.13 -11.17 -10.93
CA ALA A 50 9.39 -11.38 -9.51
C ALA A 50 10.90 -11.38 -9.15
N ARG A 51 11.79 -11.63 -10.12
CA ARG A 51 13.26 -11.61 -10.00
C ARG A 51 13.90 -10.33 -10.56
N ALA A 52 13.11 -9.42 -11.12
CA ALA A 52 13.59 -8.11 -11.55
C ALA A 52 14.40 -7.47 -10.40
N GLU A 53 15.57 -6.92 -10.70
CA GLU A 53 16.59 -6.47 -9.73
C GLU A 53 16.04 -5.52 -8.64
N GLY A 54 14.89 -4.86 -8.88
CA GLY A 54 14.21 -3.99 -7.92
C GLY A 54 13.17 -4.66 -7.00
N VAL A 55 12.87 -5.95 -7.17
CA VAL A 55 11.83 -6.65 -6.40
C VAL A 55 12.43 -7.60 -5.36
N GLY A 56 13.33 -8.50 -5.77
CA GLY A 56 14.04 -9.43 -4.86
C GLY A 56 13.12 -10.38 -4.05
N PHE A 57 13.69 -10.97 -2.99
CA PHE A 57 12.99 -11.84 -2.04
C PHE A 57 12.73 -11.13 -0.70
N PRO A 58 11.66 -11.48 0.05
CA PRO A 58 11.43 -10.90 1.37
C PRO A 58 12.59 -11.23 2.32
N GLY A 59 13.03 -10.25 3.11
CA GLY A 59 14.18 -10.40 4.01
C GLY A 59 15.54 -10.17 3.36
N GLU A 60 15.60 -9.85 2.06
CA GLU A 60 16.82 -9.54 1.33
C GLU A 60 16.73 -8.13 0.70
N TYR A 61 17.86 -7.43 0.57
CA TYR A 61 17.91 -6.17 -0.19
C TYR A 61 17.38 -6.38 -1.62
N PRO A 62 16.54 -5.49 -2.18
CA PRO A 62 16.16 -4.15 -1.69
C PRO A 62 14.95 -4.10 -0.75
N TYR A 63 14.51 -5.24 -0.21
CA TYR A 63 13.39 -5.37 0.74
C TYR A 63 12.02 -4.94 0.20
N THR A 64 11.86 -4.84 -1.12
CA THR A 64 10.59 -4.45 -1.76
C THR A 64 9.43 -5.37 -1.37
N ARG A 65 9.70 -6.66 -1.11
CA ARG A 65 8.71 -7.65 -0.66
C ARG A 65 8.58 -7.78 0.87
N GLY A 66 9.27 -6.93 1.62
CA GLY A 66 9.28 -6.91 3.08
C GLY A 66 10.66 -7.17 3.69
N ILE A 67 10.85 -6.68 4.92
CA ILE A 67 12.13 -6.74 5.65
C ILE A 67 12.38 -8.07 6.37
N TYR A 68 11.37 -8.94 6.49
CA TYR A 68 11.49 -10.24 7.14
C TYR A 68 11.14 -11.37 6.15
N PRO A 69 11.85 -12.51 6.16
CA PRO A 69 11.60 -13.59 5.20
C PRO A 69 10.24 -14.28 5.38
N THR A 70 9.71 -14.32 6.61
CA THR A 70 8.43 -14.98 6.92
C THR A 70 7.26 -14.00 7.06
N MET A 71 7.54 -12.70 7.16
CA MET A 71 6.55 -11.62 7.38
C MET A 71 5.46 -12.05 8.38
N TYR A 72 4.19 -11.82 8.03
CA TYR A 72 3.03 -12.07 8.88
C TYR A 72 2.63 -13.55 9.00
N ARG A 73 3.33 -14.46 8.31
CA ARG A 73 3.22 -15.90 8.59
C ARG A 73 4.01 -16.28 9.85
N GLY A 74 5.07 -15.54 10.17
CA GLY A 74 5.86 -15.72 11.38
C GLY A 74 5.34 -14.89 12.55
N GLN A 75 5.14 -13.59 12.33
CA GLN A 75 4.63 -12.67 13.37
C GLN A 75 3.74 -11.61 12.74
N LEU A 76 2.50 -11.47 13.25
CA LEU A 76 1.60 -10.41 12.83
C LEU A 76 2.18 -9.01 13.12
N TRP A 77 1.69 -8.00 12.42
CA TRP A 77 2.02 -6.62 12.76
C TRP A 77 1.53 -6.27 14.17
N THR A 78 2.21 -5.30 14.80
CA THR A 78 1.80 -4.81 16.10
C THR A 78 0.52 -4.00 15.96
N ILE A 79 -0.57 -4.43 16.61
CA ILE A 79 -1.79 -3.64 16.75
C ILE A 79 -1.48 -2.57 17.79
N ARG A 80 -1.48 -1.30 17.37
CA ARG A 80 -1.05 -0.17 18.20
C ARG A 80 -1.95 1.04 17.94
N GLN A 81 -2.99 1.20 18.76
CA GLN A 81 -3.84 2.39 18.69
C GLN A 81 -3.11 3.58 19.29
N TYR A 82 -3.15 4.70 18.56
CA TYR A 82 -2.69 5.99 19.06
C TYR A 82 -3.73 6.53 20.05
N ALA A 83 -3.35 6.62 21.32
CA ALA A 83 -4.27 6.98 22.39
C ALA A 83 -3.58 7.83 23.46
N GLY A 84 -4.33 8.74 24.05
CA GLY A 84 -3.93 9.59 25.16
C GLY A 84 -5.08 10.53 25.46
N ALA A 85 -5.40 10.71 26.73
CA ALA A 85 -6.53 11.53 27.15
C ALA A 85 -6.31 12.08 28.56
N GLY A 86 -6.46 13.40 28.71
CA GLY A 86 -6.46 14.09 29.99
C GLY A 86 -5.23 13.75 30.84
N THR A 87 -5.44 13.10 31.98
CA THR A 87 -4.36 12.76 32.92
C THR A 87 -3.65 11.45 32.58
N ALA A 88 -2.52 11.21 33.25
CA ALA A 88 -1.80 9.94 33.16
C ALA A 88 -2.67 8.74 33.59
N GLU A 89 -3.49 8.90 34.62
CA GLU A 89 -4.40 7.86 35.12
C GLU A 89 -5.49 7.52 34.10
N GLU A 90 -6.08 8.54 33.46
CA GLU A 90 -7.08 8.36 32.40
C GLU A 90 -6.50 7.65 31.19
N SER A 91 -5.31 8.08 30.76
CA SER A 91 -4.57 7.44 29.69
C SER A 91 -4.22 5.99 30.03
N ASN A 92 -3.78 5.71 31.27
CA ASN A 92 -3.47 4.35 31.71
C ASN A 92 -4.72 3.45 31.74
N ARG A 93 -5.87 3.95 32.22
CA ARG A 93 -7.15 3.20 32.14
C ARG A 93 -7.49 2.85 30.69
N ARG A 94 -7.31 3.80 29.76
CA ARG A 94 -7.53 3.57 28.33
C ARG A 94 -6.57 2.55 27.75
N PHE A 95 -5.29 2.59 28.11
CA PHE A 95 -4.29 1.62 27.66
C PHE A 95 -4.63 0.20 28.12
N ARG A 96 -5.01 0.01 29.40
CA ARG A 96 -5.44 -1.28 29.92
C ARG A 96 -6.64 -1.82 29.17
N PHE A 97 -7.67 -0.98 29.00
CA PHE A 97 -8.84 -1.35 28.20
C PHE A 97 -8.45 -1.82 26.78
N LEU A 98 -7.56 -1.09 26.09
CA LEU A 98 -7.16 -1.46 24.74
C LEU A 98 -6.34 -2.75 24.68
N LEU A 99 -5.46 -2.99 25.65
CA LEU A 99 -4.74 -4.26 25.80
C LEU A 99 -5.73 -5.42 25.98
N ASP A 100 -6.75 -5.24 26.82
CA ASP A 100 -7.80 -6.24 27.02
C ASP A 100 -8.64 -6.49 25.75
N GLN A 101 -8.71 -5.52 24.84
CA GLN A 101 -9.34 -5.65 23.52
C GLN A 101 -8.40 -6.20 22.43
N GLY A 102 -7.19 -6.65 22.77
CA GLY A 102 -6.27 -7.31 21.84
C GLY A 102 -5.23 -6.38 21.20
N GLN A 103 -5.05 -5.16 21.70
CA GLN A 103 -3.90 -4.32 21.34
C GLN A 103 -2.59 -4.99 21.80
N THR A 104 -1.55 -4.95 20.96
CA THR A 104 -0.25 -5.61 21.24
C THR A 104 0.91 -4.63 21.42
N GLY A 105 0.68 -3.32 21.30
CA GLY A 105 1.67 -2.30 21.66
C GLY A 105 1.00 -0.96 21.99
N LEU A 106 1.61 -0.14 22.85
CA LEU A 106 1.06 1.14 23.30
C LEU A 106 1.59 2.33 22.49
N SER A 107 0.75 3.30 22.16
CA SER A 107 1.21 4.56 21.55
C SER A 107 0.52 5.73 22.21
N VAL A 108 1.32 6.68 22.70
CA VAL A 108 0.88 7.75 23.58
C VAL A 108 0.72 9.04 22.77
N ALA A 109 -0.49 9.60 22.82
CA ALA A 109 -0.75 10.96 22.37
C ALA A 109 -0.58 11.93 23.54
N PHE A 110 0.17 13.00 23.33
CA PHE A 110 0.34 14.07 24.31
C PHE A 110 -0.49 15.28 23.93
N ASP A 111 -0.90 16.07 24.92
CA ASP A 111 -1.54 17.36 24.68
C ASP A 111 -0.55 18.38 24.10
N LEU A 112 -1.08 19.48 23.57
CA LEU A 112 -0.25 20.49 22.91
C LEU A 112 0.78 21.13 23.87
N PRO A 113 0.44 21.49 25.13
CA PRO A 113 1.44 22.01 26.07
C PRO A 113 2.65 21.07 26.23
N THR A 114 2.43 19.77 26.45
CA THR A 114 3.51 18.79 26.57
C THR A 114 4.33 18.69 25.29
N GLN A 115 3.69 18.72 24.12
CA GLN A 115 4.39 18.70 22.82
C GLN A 115 5.25 19.95 22.58
N LEU A 116 4.84 21.09 23.13
CA LEU A 116 5.55 22.37 23.04
C LEU A 116 6.60 22.57 24.16
N GLY A 117 6.62 21.70 25.17
CA GLY A 117 7.53 21.82 26.32
C GLY A 117 7.18 22.96 27.28
N LEU A 118 5.89 23.27 27.42
CA LEU A 118 5.36 24.31 28.31
C LEU A 118 5.12 23.82 29.74
#